data_AF-A0A3M1CMS6-F1
#
_entry.id   AF-A0A3M1CMS6-F1
#
_cell.length_a   1.000
_cell.length_b   1.000
_cell.length_c   1.000
_cell.angle_alpha   90.00
_cell.angle_beta   90.00
_cell.angle_gamma   90.00
#
_symmetry.space_group_name_H-M   'P 1'
#
loop_
_entity.id
_entity.type
_entity.pdbx_description
1 polymer ?
#
loop_
_entity_poly.entity_id
_entity_poly.type
_entity_poly.pdbx_seq_one_letter_code
_entity_poly.pdbx_strand_id
1 'polypeptide(L)'
;MDSLQRVGTEVVNVLFSLSRALRLYDPNNAAVQRIIDDFCQALDQGFAEGEPELQLRLLQDEAFINGRLLRADLALYERITSLHRRLAPTGVNELTFRRGAQRADIESLTAALAEALRVADRRLEWPANDHVALGWTEGDAIASFRFDPDRLAVWLYRSLLDMVDTLYEQVGAGARPSLLPLRRTLQLVIDSMRSHSGVFQVLAALRDPAEPVGPATRRVMVAVDLVGLALWLGLPLADVLTLGLAGLLGGFARGREPDAAVRTLLRFEGLGETALPLTLLLHDAVSVRAGGAGAMPGRCLALVEEYVAACLFAEGHEARAPRGVLDSLVKGGLPWADKRLVAAFARYKGPFPLGSLVTIDPGGLAVVVAAVGEEGRRRPTVVPIGPDGRAREPVDLAAEPDRRIVGVPKPSEARFSPALLLSREA
;
A
#
# COMPACT_ATOMS: atom_id res chain seq x y z
N MET A 1 0.79 14.88 21.74
CA MET A 1 -0.06 13.78 21.25
C MET A 1 -1.48 14.29 21.24
N ASP A 2 -2.29 13.97 20.22
CA ASP A 2 -3.70 14.35 20.20
C ASP A 2 -4.39 13.75 21.44
N SER A 3 -5.24 14.52 22.12
CA SER A 3 -5.77 14.19 23.45
C SER A 3 -6.55 12.87 23.43
N LEU A 4 -7.36 12.71 22.38
CA LEU A 4 -8.13 11.51 22.08
C LEU A 4 -7.26 10.27 21.84
N GLN A 5 -6.06 10.44 21.28
CA GLN A 5 -5.12 9.31 21.04
C GLN A 5 -4.59 8.75 22.36
N ARG A 6 -4.32 9.62 23.34
CA ARG A 6 -3.89 9.20 24.67
C ARG A 6 -5.00 8.42 25.36
N VAL A 7 -6.23 8.97 25.38
CA VAL A 7 -7.41 8.34 25.99
C VAL A 7 -7.67 6.97 25.36
N GLY A 8 -7.73 6.87 24.02
CA GLY A 8 -7.99 5.59 23.38
C GLY A 8 -6.88 4.56 23.62
N THR A 9 -5.62 5.00 23.74
CA THR A 9 -4.51 4.11 24.14
C THR A 9 -4.68 3.57 25.56
N GLU A 10 -5.06 4.44 26.51
CA GLU A 10 -5.33 4.06 27.90
C GLU A 10 -6.50 3.08 28.00
N VAL A 11 -7.61 3.38 27.31
CA VAL A 11 -8.79 2.50 27.26
C VAL A 11 -8.43 1.11 26.73
N VAL A 12 -7.66 1.02 25.64
CA VAL A 12 -7.19 -0.28 25.10
C VAL A 12 -6.33 -1.03 26.12
N ASN A 13 -5.42 -0.33 26.80
CA ASN A 13 -4.53 -0.94 27.79
C ASN A 13 -5.28 -1.50 29.00
N VAL A 14 -6.29 -0.76 29.48
CA VAL A 14 -7.13 -1.18 30.60
C VAL A 14 -8.01 -2.37 30.19
N LEU A 15 -8.67 -2.30 29.03
CA LEU A 15 -9.47 -3.42 28.50
C LEU A 15 -8.63 -4.69 28.29
N PHE A 16 -7.39 -4.55 27.79
CA PHE A 16 -6.49 -5.68 27.63
C PHE A 16 -6.13 -6.31 28.98
N SER A 17 -5.81 -5.47 29.98
CA SER A 17 -5.49 -5.91 31.34
C SER A 17 -6.68 -6.60 32.00
N LEU A 18 -7.88 -6.02 31.85
CA LEU A 18 -9.14 -6.58 32.33
C LEU A 18 -9.41 -7.95 31.72
N SER A 19 -9.32 -8.08 30.39
CA SER A 19 -9.53 -9.35 29.68
C SER A 19 -8.56 -10.45 30.14
N ARG A 20 -7.35 -10.09 30.57
CA ARG A 20 -6.37 -11.04 31.11
C ARG A 20 -6.70 -11.41 32.56
N ALA A 21 -7.09 -10.45 33.38
CA ALA A 21 -7.43 -10.66 34.79
C ALA A 21 -8.68 -11.55 34.95
N LEU A 22 -9.71 -11.35 34.12
CA LEU A 22 -10.95 -12.13 34.14
C LEU A 22 -10.78 -13.62 33.82
N ARG A 23 -9.67 -14.01 33.18
CA ARG A 23 -9.32 -15.42 32.98
C ARG A 23 -8.81 -16.10 34.25
N LEU A 24 -8.25 -15.32 35.18
CA LEU A 24 -7.58 -15.83 36.37
C LEU A 24 -8.40 -15.62 37.64
N TYR A 25 -9.23 -14.57 37.66
CA TYR A 25 -9.91 -14.11 38.86
C TYR A 25 -11.40 -13.89 38.63
N ASP A 26 -12.16 -13.88 39.73
CA ASP A 26 -13.56 -13.49 39.75
C ASP A 26 -13.73 -11.97 39.57
N PRO A 27 -14.82 -11.48 38.96
CA PRO A 27 -15.09 -10.03 38.86
C PRO A 27 -15.04 -9.28 40.20
N ASN A 28 -15.35 -9.95 41.31
CA ASN A 28 -15.30 -9.36 42.65
C ASN A 28 -13.88 -9.35 43.26
N ASN A 29 -12.86 -9.87 42.57
CA ASN A 29 -11.50 -9.90 43.07
C ASN A 29 -10.91 -8.48 43.17
N ALA A 30 -10.19 -8.19 44.26
CA ALA A 30 -9.58 -6.88 44.48
C ALA A 30 -8.65 -6.41 43.34
N ALA A 31 -7.98 -7.33 42.62
CA ALA A 31 -7.17 -6.99 41.46
C ALA A 31 -8.02 -6.57 40.25
N VAL A 32 -9.17 -7.21 40.02
CA VAL A 32 -10.11 -6.82 38.96
C VAL A 32 -10.76 -5.48 39.30
N GLN A 33 -11.14 -5.28 40.56
CA GLN A 33 -11.72 -4.03 41.05
C GLN A 33 -10.79 -2.82 40.85
N ARG A 34 -9.47 -2.98 41.05
CA ARG A 34 -8.50 -1.92 40.73
C ARG A 34 -8.44 -1.60 39.24
N ILE A 35 -8.52 -2.61 38.37
CA ILE A 35 -8.54 -2.39 36.92
C ILE A 35 -9.82 -1.67 36.50
N ILE A 36 -10.96 -1.96 37.16
CA ILE A 36 -12.21 -1.22 36.97
C ILE A 36 -12.03 0.25 37.39
N ASP A 37 -11.36 0.52 38.52
CA ASP A 37 -11.05 1.89 38.96
C ASP A 37 -10.23 2.64 37.91
N ASP A 38 -9.17 2.01 37.40
CA ASP A 38 -8.33 2.56 36.33
C ASP A 38 -9.15 2.81 35.04
N PHE A 39 -10.14 1.95 34.76
CA PHE A 39 -11.01 2.10 33.59
C PHE A 39 -11.93 3.31 33.74
N CYS A 40 -12.59 3.45 34.89
CA CYS A 40 -13.43 4.62 35.19
C CYS A 40 -12.61 5.90 35.07
N GLN A 41 -11.38 5.92 35.62
CA GLN A 41 -10.50 7.08 35.53
C GLN A 41 -10.12 7.43 34.08
N ALA A 42 -9.85 6.44 33.23
CA ALA A 42 -9.53 6.68 31.82
C ALA A 42 -10.73 7.28 31.04
N LEU A 43 -11.95 6.81 31.34
CA LEU A 43 -13.17 7.35 30.74
C LEU A 43 -13.45 8.78 31.21
N ASP A 44 -13.32 9.04 32.51
CA ASP A 44 -13.51 10.38 33.10
C ASP A 44 -12.55 11.41 32.49
N GLN A 45 -11.30 11.03 32.27
CA GLN A 45 -10.33 11.88 31.57
C GLN A 45 -10.78 12.18 30.14
N GLY A 46 -11.25 11.18 29.39
CA GLY A 46 -11.74 11.38 28.03
C GLY A 46 -12.96 12.30 27.95
N PHE A 47 -13.90 12.17 28.89
CA PHE A 47 -15.08 13.05 28.93
C PHE A 47 -14.77 14.46 29.43
N ALA A 48 -13.76 14.64 30.29
CA ALA A 48 -13.32 15.96 30.74
C ALA A 48 -12.74 16.81 29.59
N GLU A 49 -12.24 16.17 28.55
CA GLU A 49 -11.65 16.81 27.37
C GLU A 49 -12.70 17.27 26.34
N GLY A 50 -14.00 17.06 26.61
CA GLY A 50 -15.11 17.61 25.85
C GLY A 50 -15.79 16.66 24.86
N GLU A 51 -15.35 15.41 24.78
CA GLU A 51 -15.99 14.39 23.95
C GLU A 51 -17.33 13.94 24.58
N PRO A 52 -18.45 13.94 23.85
CA PRO A 52 -19.75 13.50 24.38
C PRO A 52 -19.85 11.97 24.49
N GLU A 53 -19.09 11.26 23.67
CA GLU A 53 -19.00 9.80 23.63
C GLU A 53 -17.58 9.36 23.28
N LEU A 54 -17.21 8.16 23.72
CA LEU A 54 -15.97 7.47 23.42
C LEU A 54 -16.33 6.12 22.79
N GLN A 55 -16.22 6.05 21.47
CA GLN A 55 -16.46 4.85 20.68
C GLN A 55 -15.12 4.20 20.34
N LEU A 56 -14.80 3.10 21.01
CA LEU A 56 -13.67 2.24 20.68
C LEU A 56 -14.12 1.17 19.70
N ARG A 57 -13.55 1.15 18.50
CA ARG A 57 -13.74 0.09 17.52
C ARG A 57 -12.45 -0.71 17.37
N LEU A 58 -12.56 -2.04 17.43
CA LEU A 58 -11.47 -3.01 17.42
C LEU A 58 -11.61 -3.89 16.19
N LEU A 59 -10.89 -3.53 15.14
CA LEU A 59 -10.77 -4.35 13.94
C LEU A 59 -9.51 -5.19 14.08
N GLN A 60 -9.46 -6.39 13.49
CA GLN A 60 -8.40 -7.41 13.63
C GLN A 60 -7.13 -7.00 14.39
N ASP A 61 -6.42 -6.01 13.83
CA ASP A 61 -5.15 -5.51 14.33
C ASP A 61 -5.08 -3.97 14.42
N GLU A 62 -6.23 -3.29 14.36
CA GLU A 62 -6.36 -1.84 14.45
C GLU A 62 -7.41 -1.45 15.48
N ALA A 63 -7.16 -0.34 16.17
CA ALA A 63 -8.15 0.26 17.06
C ALA A 63 -8.46 1.68 16.62
N PHE A 64 -9.73 2.06 16.65
CA PHE A 64 -10.21 3.40 16.35
C PHE A 64 -10.90 3.96 17.59
N ILE A 65 -10.72 5.24 17.84
CA ILE A 65 -11.44 5.99 18.86
C ILE A 65 -12.21 7.12 18.17
N ASN A 66 -13.53 7.15 18.30
CA ASN A 66 -14.44 8.09 17.60
C ASN A 66 -14.14 8.20 16.09
N GLY A 67 -13.94 7.04 15.44
CA GLY A 67 -13.60 6.96 14.02
C GLY A 67 -12.16 7.37 13.65
N ARG A 68 -11.32 7.78 14.60
CA ARG A 68 -9.90 8.08 14.37
C ARG A 68 -9.02 6.88 14.70
N LEU A 69 -8.15 6.50 13.77
CA LEU A 69 -7.18 5.42 13.99
C LEU A 69 -6.24 5.74 15.16
N LEU A 70 -6.11 4.82 16.11
CA LEU A 70 -5.13 4.90 17.19
C LEU A 70 -3.73 4.60 16.66
N ARG A 71 -2.79 5.50 16.94
CA ARG A 71 -1.38 5.31 16.62
C ARG A 71 -0.78 4.33 17.60
N ALA A 72 -0.61 3.08 17.16
CA ALA A 72 0.01 2.02 17.95
C ALA A 72 1.52 1.97 17.74
N ASP A 73 2.26 1.87 18.85
CA ASP A 73 3.59 1.27 18.83
C ASP A 73 3.47 -0.26 18.84
N LEU A 74 4.59 -0.98 18.78
CA LEU A 74 4.60 -2.44 18.74
C LEU A 74 3.89 -3.07 19.95
N ALA A 75 4.01 -2.45 21.14
CA ALA A 75 3.41 -2.97 22.35
C ALA A 75 1.88 -2.77 22.39
N LEU A 76 1.38 -1.62 21.95
CA LEU A 76 -0.05 -1.37 21.82
C LEU A 76 -0.67 -2.26 20.75
N TYR A 77 0.07 -2.48 19.66
CA TYR A 77 -0.35 -3.37 18.57
C TYR A 77 -0.64 -4.81 19.07
N GLU A 78 0.30 -5.42 19.79
CA GLU A 78 0.11 -6.79 20.35
C GLU A 78 -1.11 -6.87 21.28
N ARG A 79 -1.38 -5.79 22.02
CA ARG A 79 -2.55 -5.69 22.91
C ARG A 79 -3.84 -5.62 22.12
N ILE A 80 -3.91 -4.79 21.07
CA ILE A 80 -5.08 -4.68 20.19
C ILE A 80 -5.39 -6.03 19.55
N THR A 81 -4.41 -6.68 18.93
CA THR A 81 -4.57 -8.00 18.31
C THR A 81 -5.05 -9.04 19.31
N SER A 82 -4.43 -9.10 20.50
CA SER A 82 -4.86 -10.05 21.53
C SER A 82 -6.26 -9.74 22.06
N LEU A 83 -6.67 -8.47 22.10
CA LEU A 83 -7.99 -8.07 22.55
C LEU A 83 -9.04 -8.43 21.50
N HIS A 84 -8.81 -8.10 20.23
CA HIS A 84 -9.71 -8.46 19.12
C HIS A 84 -9.91 -9.98 19.03
N ARG A 85 -8.82 -10.77 19.09
CA ARG A 85 -8.91 -12.24 19.06
C ARG A 85 -9.80 -12.82 20.17
N ARG A 86 -9.93 -12.10 21.30
CA ARG A 86 -10.75 -12.51 22.44
C ARG A 86 -12.20 -12.04 22.33
N LEU A 87 -12.43 -10.83 21.82
CA LEU A 87 -13.76 -10.22 21.76
C LEU A 87 -14.51 -10.56 20.45
N ALA A 88 -13.81 -10.86 19.37
CA ALA A 88 -14.43 -11.19 18.10
C ALA A 88 -15.34 -12.45 18.18
N PRO A 89 -14.95 -13.56 18.83
CA PRO A 89 -15.84 -14.71 19.03
C PRO A 89 -17.09 -14.38 19.86
N THR A 90 -17.02 -13.35 20.70
CA THR A 90 -18.16 -12.90 21.51
C THR A 90 -19.11 -11.99 20.73
N GLY A 91 -18.83 -11.72 19.45
CA GLY A 91 -19.63 -10.86 18.59
C GLY A 91 -19.54 -9.37 18.93
N VAL A 92 -18.46 -8.94 19.58
CA VAL A 92 -18.23 -7.54 19.98
C VAL A 92 -16.94 -7.06 19.34
N ASN A 93 -17.03 -6.01 18.54
CA ASN A 93 -15.87 -5.30 18.00
C ASN A 93 -15.99 -3.78 18.14
N GLU A 94 -17.07 -3.29 18.72
CA GLU A 94 -17.31 -1.88 18.99
C GLU A 94 -17.84 -1.72 20.41
N LEU A 95 -17.24 -0.82 21.18
CA LEU A 95 -17.65 -0.43 22.52
C LEU A 95 -17.83 1.08 22.54
N THR A 96 -19.04 1.54 22.86
CA THR A 96 -19.37 2.96 22.94
C THR A 96 -19.71 3.32 24.36
N PHE A 97 -18.96 4.25 24.93
CA PHE A 97 -19.17 4.82 26.26
C PHE A 97 -19.70 6.25 26.11
N ARG A 98 -20.87 6.53 26.67
CA ARG A 98 -21.46 7.87 26.68
C ARG A 98 -21.13 8.57 28.00
N ARG A 99 -21.06 9.90 27.95
CA ARG A 99 -20.88 10.71 29.16
C ARG A 99 -21.93 10.36 30.21
N GLY A 100 -21.48 10.17 31.44
CA GLY A 100 -22.34 9.74 32.56
C GLY A 100 -22.25 8.25 32.90
N ALA A 101 -21.45 7.47 32.16
CA ALA A 101 -21.12 6.09 32.53
C ALA A 101 -20.57 6.03 33.97
N GLN A 102 -21.21 5.22 34.81
CA GLN A 102 -20.86 5.04 36.21
C GLN A 102 -20.07 3.75 36.42
N ARG A 103 -19.46 3.63 37.60
CA ARG A 103 -18.78 2.39 38.03
C ARG A 103 -19.66 1.15 37.85
N ALA A 104 -20.95 1.25 38.20
CA ALA A 104 -21.92 0.16 38.07
C ALA A 104 -22.09 -0.33 36.61
N ASP A 105 -21.97 0.57 35.62
CA ASP A 105 -22.04 0.21 34.20
C ASP A 105 -20.79 -0.59 33.78
N ILE A 106 -19.61 -0.18 34.28
CA ILE A 106 -18.33 -0.84 33.99
C ILE A 106 -18.25 -2.20 34.71
N GLU A 107 -18.78 -2.31 35.93
CA GLU A 107 -18.92 -3.58 36.64
C GLU A 107 -19.84 -4.55 35.88
N SER A 108 -20.96 -4.04 35.36
CA SER A 108 -21.89 -4.83 34.52
C SER A 108 -21.21 -5.32 33.24
N LEU A 109 -20.45 -4.44 32.56
CA LEU A 109 -19.64 -4.80 31.39
C LEU A 109 -18.61 -5.87 31.71
N THR A 110 -17.94 -5.72 32.85
CA THR A 110 -16.93 -6.66 33.33
C THR A 110 -17.53 -8.04 33.60
N ALA A 111 -18.71 -8.10 34.22
CA ALA A 111 -19.42 -9.36 34.46
C ALA A 111 -19.83 -10.05 33.16
N ALA A 112 -20.37 -9.31 32.19
CA ALA A 112 -20.74 -9.83 30.87
C ALA A 112 -19.53 -10.35 30.09
N LEU A 113 -18.42 -9.60 30.10
CA LEU A 113 -17.16 -10.03 29.48
C LEU A 113 -16.58 -11.27 30.18
N ALA A 114 -16.64 -11.36 31.51
CA ALA A 114 -16.13 -12.50 32.25
C ALA A 114 -16.85 -13.80 31.86
N GLU A 115 -18.17 -13.74 31.71
CA GLU A 115 -18.98 -14.87 31.28
C GLU A 115 -18.68 -15.27 29.84
N ALA A 116 -18.62 -14.30 28.91
CA ALA A 116 -18.35 -14.55 27.51
C ALA A 116 -16.92 -15.08 27.25
N LEU A 117 -15.92 -14.62 28.02
CA LEU A 117 -14.53 -15.06 27.85
C LEU A 117 -14.23 -16.44 28.45
N ARG A 118 -15.09 -16.95 29.34
CA ARG A 118 -14.95 -18.29 29.94
C ARG A 118 -15.50 -19.39 29.04
N VAL A 119 -16.50 -19.09 28.22
CA VAL A 119 -17.15 -20.05 27.31
C VAL A 119 -16.78 -19.70 25.87
N ALA A 120 -15.96 -20.53 25.24
CA ALA A 120 -15.58 -20.34 23.83
C ALA A 120 -16.82 -20.26 22.93
N ASP A 121 -16.80 -19.32 21.97
CA ASP A 121 -17.85 -19.07 20.98
C ASP A 121 -19.23 -18.68 21.53
N ARG A 122 -19.31 -18.21 22.78
CA ARG A 122 -20.55 -17.62 23.31
C ARG A 122 -20.65 -16.14 22.94
N ARG A 123 -21.70 -15.79 22.21
CA ARG A 123 -22.06 -14.39 21.94
C ARG A 123 -22.34 -13.67 23.25
N LEU A 124 -21.77 -12.47 23.42
CA LEU A 124 -21.97 -11.67 24.61
C LEU A 124 -23.42 -11.15 24.63
N GLU A 125 -24.15 -11.53 25.66
CA GLU A 125 -25.50 -11.02 25.92
C GLU A 125 -25.39 -9.73 26.72
N TRP A 126 -25.70 -8.60 26.08
CA TRP A 126 -25.63 -7.28 26.68
C TRP A 126 -27.02 -6.70 26.87
N PRO A 127 -27.49 -6.47 28.11
CA PRO A 127 -28.73 -5.74 28.32
C PRO A 127 -28.54 -4.30 27.83
N ALA A 128 -29.58 -3.73 27.23
CA ALA A 128 -29.55 -2.34 26.81
C ALA A 128 -29.19 -1.44 28.01
N ASN A 129 -28.15 -0.63 27.85
CA ASN A 129 -27.66 0.31 28.85
C ASN A 129 -27.51 1.68 28.16
N ASP A 130 -27.98 2.73 28.82
CA ASP A 130 -28.01 4.08 28.26
C ASP A 130 -26.59 4.66 28.09
N HIS A 131 -25.64 4.23 28.91
CA HIS A 131 -24.28 4.75 28.96
C HIS A 131 -23.25 3.86 28.26
N VAL A 132 -23.49 2.56 28.12
CA VAL A 132 -22.57 1.61 27.48
C VAL A 132 -23.31 0.81 26.41
N ALA A 133 -22.87 0.95 25.16
CA ALA A 133 -23.38 0.16 24.04
C ALA A 133 -22.28 -0.74 23.48
N LEU A 134 -22.65 -1.98 23.18
CA LEU A 134 -21.79 -2.94 22.48
C LEU A 134 -22.34 -3.15 21.08
N GLY A 135 -21.45 -3.16 20.11
CA GLY A 135 -21.78 -3.30 18.70
C GLY A 135 -20.90 -4.30 17.99
N TRP A 136 -21.44 -4.77 16.88
CA TRP A 136 -20.64 -5.31 15.80
C TRP A 136 -20.83 -4.41 14.60
N THR A 137 -19.75 -3.80 14.16
CA THR A 137 -19.70 -3.08 12.89
C THR A 137 -18.88 -3.93 11.95
N GLU A 138 -19.47 -4.39 10.84
CA GLU A 138 -18.68 -4.92 9.73
C GLU A 138 -17.71 -3.83 9.31
N GLY A 139 -16.42 -4.10 9.48
CA GLY A 139 -15.39 -3.11 9.22
C GLY A 139 -15.46 -2.69 7.76
N ASP A 140 -15.73 -1.40 7.52
CA ASP A 140 -15.36 -0.75 6.26
C ASP A 140 -13.94 -1.20 5.93
N ALA A 141 -13.77 -1.73 4.72
CA ALA A 141 -12.67 -2.59 4.26
C ALA A 141 -11.23 -2.11 4.57
N ILE A 142 -11.07 -0.86 5.02
CA ILE A 142 -9.84 -0.09 5.23
C ILE A 142 -8.88 -0.74 6.24
N ALA A 143 -9.36 -1.37 7.31
CA ALA A 143 -8.51 -1.93 8.37
C ALA A 143 -8.00 -3.36 8.08
N SER A 144 -8.72 -4.12 7.26
CA SER A 144 -8.31 -5.46 6.82
C SER A 144 -7.12 -5.44 5.85
N PHE A 145 -6.70 -4.25 5.40
CA PHE A 145 -5.65 -4.10 4.38
C PHE A 145 -4.22 -4.17 4.93
N ARG A 146 -3.97 -4.18 6.25
CA ARG A 146 -2.59 -4.14 6.81
C ARG A 146 -1.90 -5.49 7.05
N PHE A 147 -2.62 -6.62 6.98
CA PHE A 147 -2.04 -7.97 7.23
C PHE A 147 -1.98 -8.88 6.02
N ASP A 148 -2.42 -8.38 4.87
CA ASP A 148 -2.01 -8.91 3.58
C ASP A 148 -1.12 -7.82 2.94
N PRO A 149 0.21 -8.00 2.90
CA PRO A 149 1.11 -7.03 2.30
C PRO A 149 0.70 -6.71 0.85
N ASP A 150 0.04 -7.64 0.16
CA ASP A 150 -0.49 -7.44 -1.17
C ASP A 150 -1.69 -6.49 -1.13
N ARG A 151 -2.59 -6.60 -0.15
CA ARG A 151 -3.72 -5.67 0.06
C ARG A 151 -3.25 -4.27 0.41
N LEU A 152 -2.25 -4.12 1.30
CA LEU A 152 -1.67 -2.82 1.62
C LEU A 152 -1.05 -2.18 0.36
N ALA A 153 -0.35 -2.98 -0.44
CA ALA A 153 0.23 -2.52 -1.70
C ALA A 153 -0.84 -2.07 -2.70
N VAL A 154 -1.94 -2.82 -2.84
CA VAL A 154 -3.10 -2.45 -3.67
C VAL A 154 -3.69 -1.12 -3.20
N TRP A 155 -3.92 -0.97 -1.89
CA TRP A 155 -4.47 0.27 -1.32
C TRP A 155 -3.55 1.48 -1.52
N LEU A 156 -2.25 1.33 -1.25
CA LEU A 156 -1.26 2.38 -1.45
C LEU A 156 -1.12 2.76 -2.94
N TYR A 157 -1.12 1.76 -3.82
CA TYR A 157 -1.05 1.98 -5.26
C TYR A 157 -2.28 2.75 -5.78
N ARG A 158 -3.48 2.35 -5.36
CA ARG A 158 -4.72 3.08 -5.68
C ARG A 158 -4.72 4.49 -5.10
N SER A 159 -4.26 4.66 -3.86
CA SER A 159 -4.14 5.97 -3.25
C SER A 159 -3.20 6.89 -4.04
N LEU A 160 -2.09 6.37 -4.56
CA LEU A 160 -1.22 7.14 -5.46
C LEU A 160 -1.92 7.52 -6.77
N LEU A 161 -2.69 6.61 -7.38
CA LEU A 161 -3.47 6.91 -8.58
C LEU A 161 -4.45 8.07 -8.32
N ASP A 162 -5.30 7.93 -7.31
CA ASP A 162 -6.33 8.92 -6.97
C ASP A 162 -5.70 10.29 -6.64
N MET A 163 -4.58 10.30 -5.89
CA MET A 163 -3.87 11.54 -5.55
C MET A 163 -3.24 12.21 -6.79
N VAL A 164 -2.68 11.44 -7.72
CA VAL A 164 -2.10 11.99 -8.94
C VAL A 164 -3.18 12.48 -9.90
N ASP A 165 -4.30 11.78 -10.04
CA ASP A 165 -5.43 12.26 -10.84
C ASP A 165 -5.99 13.57 -10.27
N THR A 166 -6.23 13.62 -8.95
CA THR A 166 -6.64 14.85 -8.25
C THR A 166 -5.64 16.00 -8.49
N LEU A 167 -4.34 15.68 -8.50
CA LEU A 167 -3.29 16.66 -8.76
C LEU A 167 -3.38 17.23 -10.18
N TYR A 168 -3.63 16.38 -11.20
CA TYR A 168 -3.83 16.84 -12.58
C TYR A 168 -5.04 17.76 -12.71
N GLU A 169 -6.16 17.43 -12.05
CA GLU A 169 -7.37 18.25 -12.04
C GLU A 169 -7.12 19.61 -11.39
N GLN A 170 -6.49 19.62 -10.21
CA GLN A 170 -6.16 20.84 -9.47
C GLN A 170 -5.23 21.76 -10.26
N VAL A 171 -4.20 21.20 -10.89
CA VAL A 171 -3.27 21.98 -11.74
C VAL A 171 -3.97 22.51 -12.98
N GLY A 172 -4.84 21.73 -13.61
CA GLY A 172 -5.67 22.16 -14.73
C GLY A 172 -6.61 23.32 -14.38
N ALA A 173 -7.13 23.34 -13.14
CA ALA A 173 -7.93 24.43 -12.60
C ALA A 173 -7.10 25.65 -12.13
N GLY A 174 -5.77 25.61 -12.24
CA GLY A 174 -4.87 26.69 -11.81
C GLY A 174 -4.63 26.75 -10.29
N ALA A 175 -5.01 25.72 -9.54
CA ALA A 175 -4.82 25.66 -8.10
C ALA A 175 -3.34 25.43 -7.71
N ARG A 176 -3.05 25.61 -6.41
CA ARG A 176 -1.74 25.36 -5.80
C ARG A 176 -1.83 24.15 -4.87
N PRO A 177 -1.63 22.94 -5.38
CA PRO A 177 -1.80 21.72 -4.60
C PRO A 177 -0.70 21.55 -3.55
N SER A 178 -1.04 20.94 -2.41
CA SER A 178 -0.08 20.49 -1.41
C SER A 178 0.42 19.08 -1.74
N LEU A 179 1.75 18.91 -1.77
CA LEU A 179 2.38 17.61 -2.02
C LEU A 179 2.65 16.80 -0.75
N LEU A 180 2.31 17.32 0.44
CA LEU A 180 2.53 16.59 1.69
C LEU A 180 1.81 15.22 1.73
N PRO A 181 0.54 15.10 1.29
CA PRO A 181 -0.13 13.80 1.24
C PRO A 181 0.56 12.84 0.28
N LEU A 182 0.89 13.31 -0.93
CA LEU A 182 1.54 12.51 -1.96
C LEU A 182 2.91 11.99 -1.49
N ARG A 183 3.73 12.87 -0.90
CA ARG A 183 5.04 12.53 -0.34
C ARG A 183 4.92 11.47 0.76
N ARG A 184 3.93 11.60 1.66
CA ARG A 184 3.70 10.66 2.75
C ARG A 184 3.26 9.28 2.22
N THR A 185 2.33 9.24 1.27
CA THR A 185 1.89 7.98 0.65
C THR A 185 3.04 7.32 -0.10
N LEU A 186 3.84 8.09 -0.84
CA LEU A 186 5.02 7.56 -1.53
C LEU A 186 6.07 7.02 -0.54
N GLN A 187 6.27 7.66 0.62
CA GLN A 187 7.14 7.12 1.66
C GLN A 187 6.65 5.75 2.14
N LEU A 188 5.35 5.58 2.37
CA LEU A 188 4.77 4.29 2.75
C LEU A 188 4.94 3.23 1.65
N VAL A 189 4.84 3.62 0.38
CA VAL A 189 5.15 2.73 -0.76
C VAL A 189 6.61 2.31 -0.75
N ILE A 190 7.54 3.24 -0.54
CA ILE A 190 8.98 2.94 -0.46
C ILE A 190 9.25 1.97 0.70
N ASP A 191 8.68 2.22 1.87
CA ASP A 191 8.86 1.37 3.06
C ASP A 191 8.27 -0.02 2.84
N SER A 192 7.12 -0.11 2.18
CA SER A 192 6.49 -1.39 1.80
C SER A 192 7.33 -2.15 0.77
N MET A 193 7.81 -1.48 -0.29
CA MET A 193 8.66 -2.09 -1.34
C MET A 193 10.00 -2.62 -0.81
N ARG A 194 10.52 -2.03 0.28
CA ARG A 194 11.72 -2.56 0.97
C ARG A 194 11.46 -3.89 1.67
N SER A 195 10.25 -4.08 2.17
CA SER A 195 9.86 -5.24 2.99
C SER A 195 9.25 -6.37 2.14
N HIS A 196 8.50 -6.02 1.11
CA HIS A 196 7.77 -6.95 0.24
C HIS A 196 8.08 -6.63 -1.21
N SER A 197 9.04 -7.36 -1.79
CA SER A 197 9.52 -7.08 -3.14
C SER A 197 8.52 -7.60 -4.19
N GLY A 198 8.16 -6.74 -5.14
CA GLY A 198 7.52 -7.16 -6.39
C GLY A 198 6.06 -6.77 -6.60
N VAL A 199 5.24 -6.68 -5.55
CA VAL A 199 3.79 -6.46 -5.70
C VAL A 199 3.46 -5.18 -6.45
N PHE A 200 4.10 -4.06 -6.09
CA PHE A 200 3.89 -2.79 -6.80
C PHE A 200 4.29 -2.87 -8.28
N GLN A 201 5.32 -3.63 -8.61
CA GLN A 201 5.75 -3.81 -10.01
C GLN A 201 4.73 -4.64 -10.79
N VAL A 202 4.13 -5.66 -10.14
CA VAL A 202 3.01 -6.41 -10.69
C VAL A 202 1.81 -5.49 -10.91
N LEU A 203 1.40 -4.69 -9.91
CA LEU A 203 0.29 -3.73 -10.04
C LEU A 203 0.53 -2.68 -11.13
N ALA A 204 1.77 -2.22 -11.30
CA ALA A 204 2.14 -1.29 -12.37
C ALA A 204 2.13 -1.94 -13.77
N ALA A 205 2.29 -3.26 -13.85
CA ALA A 205 2.35 -4.00 -15.11
C ALA A 205 1.01 -4.62 -15.51
N LEU A 206 0.15 -4.99 -14.56
CA LEU A 206 -1.15 -5.61 -14.80
C LEU A 206 -2.17 -4.58 -15.31
N ARG A 207 -2.47 -4.65 -16.61
CA ARG A 207 -3.48 -3.83 -17.28
C ARG A 207 -3.97 -4.52 -18.56
N ASP A 208 -5.10 -4.06 -19.10
CA ASP A 208 -5.48 -4.39 -20.47
C ASP A 208 -4.51 -3.69 -21.44
N PRO A 209 -3.74 -4.43 -22.26
CA PRO A 209 -2.80 -3.84 -23.18
C PRO A 209 -3.46 -3.17 -24.41
N ALA A 210 -4.76 -3.37 -24.64
CA ALA A 210 -5.51 -2.73 -25.72
C ALA A 210 -6.14 -1.40 -25.29
N GLU A 211 -6.12 -1.08 -24.00
CA GLU A 211 -6.74 0.14 -23.49
C GLU A 211 -5.73 1.29 -23.34
N PRO A 212 -6.10 2.53 -23.73
CA PRO A 212 -5.27 3.69 -23.50
C PRO A 212 -5.16 3.97 -22.00
N VAL A 213 -3.95 4.27 -21.56
CA VAL A 213 -3.67 4.52 -20.14
C VAL A 213 -3.65 6.02 -19.84
N GLY A 214 -4.42 6.42 -18.82
CA GLY A 214 -4.48 7.78 -18.33
C GLY A 214 -3.14 8.34 -17.83
N PRO A 215 -3.01 9.67 -17.73
CA PRO A 215 -1.77 10.32 -17.33
C PRO A 215 -1.33 9.90 -15.91
N ALA A 216 -2.23 9.81 -14.93
CA ALA A 216 -1.86 9.40 -13.58
C ALA A 216 -1.32 7.97 -13.51
N THR A 217 -1.99 7.02 -14.16
CA THR A 217 -1.55 5.63 -14.18
C THR A 217 -0.14 5.52 -14.77
N ARG A 218 0.14 6.18 -15.89
CA ARG A 218 1.49 6.23 -16.46
C ARG A 218 2.52 6.75 -15.46
N ARG A 219 2.18 7.79 -14.69
CA ARG A 219 3.09 8.42 -13.73
C ARG A 219 3.36 7.54 -12.51
N VAL A 220 2.34 6.89 -11.99
CA VAL A 220 2.50 5.92 -10.89
C VAL A 220 3.38 4.74 -11.35
N MET A 221 3.20 4.23 -12.57
CA MET A 221 4.08 3.18 -13.10
C MET A 221 5.55 3.60 -13.17
N VAL A 222 5.83 4.80 -13.69
CA VAL A 222 7.20 5.34 -13.76
C VAL A 222 7.78 5.48 -12.35
N ALA A 223 7.00 5.99 -11.40
CA ALA A 223 7.43 6.16 -10.02
C ALA A 223 7.77 4.82 -9.35
N VAL A 224 6.90 3.81 -9.50
CA VAL A 224 7.14 2.45 -8.96
C VAL A 224 8.43 1.87 -9.53
N ASP A 225 8.64 1.99 -10.84
CA ASP A 225 9.84 1.45 -11.48
C ASP A 225 11.11 2.18 -11.09
N LEU A 226 11.05 3.50 -10.89
CA LEU A 226 12.17 4.29 -10.38
C LEU A 226 12.50 3.97 -8.94
N VAL A 227 11.48 3.86 -8.08
CA VAL A 227 11.67 3.50 -6.67
C VAL A 227 12.32 2.12 -6.58
N GLY A 228 11.79 1.12 -7.31
CA GLY A 228 12.37 -0.21 -7.29
C GLY A 228 13.79 -0.26 -7.86
N LEU A 229 14.09 0.49 -8.94
CA LEU A 229 15.45 0.59 -9.47
C LEU A 229 16.40 1.25 -8.47
N ALA A 230 15.97 2.35 -7.83
CA ALA A 230 16.76 3.09 -6.86
C ALA A 230 17.07 2.26 -5.62
N LEU A 231 16.08 1.52 -5.10
CA LEU A 231 16.26 0.57 -4.00
C LEU A 231 17.21 -0.57 -4.40
N TRP A 232 17.08 -1.11 -5.61
CA TRP A 232 17.97 -2.16 -6.11
C TRP A 232 19.42 -1.68 -6.28
N LEU A 233 19.62 -0.41 -6.65
CA LEU A 233 20.93 0.25 -6.73
C LEU A 233 21.52 0.60 -5.35
N GLY A 234 20.75 0.47 -4.27
CA GLY A 234 21.19 0.82 -2.92
C GLY A 234 21.29 2.32 -2.67
N LEU A 235 20.48 3.14 -3.36
CA LEU A 235 20.48 4.58 -3.16
C LEU A 235 19.95 4.98 -1.77
N PRO A 236 20.41 6.11 -1.20
CA PRO A 236 19.84 6.67 0.02
C PRO A 236 18.34 6.92 -0.09
N LEU A 237 17.59 6.74 1.01
CA LEU A 237 16.12 6.89 0.99
C LEU A 237 15.64 8.27 0.55
N ALA A 238 16.41 9.33 0.86
CA ALA A 238 16.12 10.68 0.38
C ALA A 238 16.14 10.78 -1.15
N ASP A 239 17.08 10.08 -1.79
CA ASP A 239 17.22 10.04 -3.24
C ASP A 239 16.13 9.17 -3.87
N VAL A 240 15.79 8.03 -3.24
CA VAL A 240 14.67 7.17 -3.65
C VAL A 240 13.35 7.95 -3.64
N LEU A 241 13.10 8.72 -2.57
CA LEU A 241 11.91 9.56 -2.46
C LEU A 241 11.88 10.65 -3.53
N THR A 242 13.03 11.30 -3.77
CA THR A 242 13.16 12.34 -4.80
C THR A 242 12.91 11.78 -6.21
N LEU A 243 13.46 10.60 -6.52
CA LEU A 243 13.22 9.90 -7.78
C LEU A 243 11.76 9.46 -7.94
N GLY A 244 11.14 8.94 -6.88
CA GLY A 244 9.73 8.57 -6.88
C GLY A 244 8.83 9.78 -7.14
N LEU A 245 9.08 10.91 -6.45
CA LEU A 245 8.37 12.17 -6.70
C LEU A 245 8.58 12.66 -8.14
N ALA A 246 9.80 12.56 -8.67
CA ALA A 246 10.07 12.93 -10.06
C ALA A 246 9.31 12.06 -11.06
N GLY A 247 9.16 10.76 -10.79
CA GLY A 247 8.33 9.86 -11.60
C GLY A 247 6.86 10.28 -11.61
N LEU A 248 6.31 10.65 -10.45
CA LEU A 248 4.93 11.10 -10.30
C LEU A 248 4.70 12.45 -11.00
N LEU A 249 5.61 13.41 -10.80
CA LEU A 249 5.43 14.79 -11.24
C LEU A 249 5.99 15.10 -12.64
N GLY A 250 6.78 14.20 -13.23
CA GLY A 250 7.40 14.43 -14.54
C GLY A 250 6.42 14.65 -15.69
N GLY A 251 5.13 14.35 -15.48
CA GLY A 251 4.08 14.63 -16.45
C GLY A 251 3.74 16.11 -16.61
N PHE A 252 4.03 16.93 -15.60
CA PHE A 252 3.89 18.39 -15.66
C PHE A 252 5.08 19.05 -16.37
N ALA A 253 6.12 18.27 -16.70
CA ALA A 253 7.36 18.73 -17.32
C ALA A 253 7.41 18.52 -18.85
N ARG A 254 6.28 18.23 -19.51
CA ARG A 254 6.24 17.78 -20.92
C ARG A 254 6.56 18.85 -21.99
N GLY A 255 6.92 20.06 -21.59
CA GLY A 255 7.45 21.06 -22.53
C GLY A 255 8.85 20.68 -23.02
N ARG A 256 9.20 21.08 -24.26
CA ARG A 256 10.61 21.07 -24.71
C ARG A 256 11.46 22.08 -23.95
N GLU A 257 10.81 23.06 -23.32
CA GLU A 257 11.44 24.04 -22.45
C GLU A 257 11.61 23.47 -21.04
N PRO A 258 12.86 23.26 -20.59
CA PRO A 258 13.12 22.76 -19.24
C PRO A 258 12.48 23.64 -18.16
N ASP A 259 12.44 24.96 -18.37
CA ASP A 259 11.92 25.93 -17.41
C ASP A 259 10.41 25.86 -17.20
N ALA A 260 9.65 25.38 -18.19
CA ALA A 260 8.19 25.28 -18.08
C ALA A 260 7.78 24.27 -16.98
N ALA A 261 8.53 23.19 -16.86
CA ALA A 261 8.38 22.21 -15.79
C ALA A 261 8.62 22.83 -14.42
N VAL A 262 9.73 23.57 -14.30
CA VAL A 262 10.14 24.24 -13.07
C VAL A 262 9.09 25.23 -12.60
N ARG A 263 8.58 26.06 -13.52
CA ARG A 263 7.54 27.06 -13.22
C ARG A 263 6.26 26.43 -12.67
N THR A 264 5.87 25.24 -13.15
CA THR A 264 4.70 24.53 -12.64
C THR A 264 4.95 24.00 -11.23
N LEU A 265 6.11 23.38 -10.99
CA LEU A 265 6.43 22.78 -9.69
C LEU A 265 6.67 23.81 -8.58
N LEU A 266 7.20 24.99 -8.93
CA LEU A 266 7.38 26.09 -7.97
C LEU A 266 6.04 26.61 -7.41
N ARG A 267 4.91 26.28 -8.04
CA ARG A 267 3.57 26.63 -7.53
C ARG A 267 3.05 25.63 -6.49
N PHE A 268 3.72 24.49 -6.34
CA PHE A 268 3.28 23.43 -5.42
C PHE A 268 3.79 23.71 -4.01
N GLU A 269 2.94 23.42 -3.03
CA GLU A 269 3.29 23.56 -1.62
C GLU A 269 3.83 22.25 -1.05
N GLY A 270 4.66 22.32 -0.01
CA GLY A 270 5.14 21.14 0.71
C GLY A 270 6.34 20.41 0.09
N LEU A 271 7.02 20.99 -0.91
CA LEU A 271 8.27 20.44 -1.46
C LEU A 271 9.47 20.60 -0.51
N GLY A 272 9.51 21.67 0.29
CA GLY A 272 10.60 21.95 1.22
C GLY A 272 11.99 21.81 0.56
N GLU A 273 12.89 21.08 1.22
CA GLU A 273 14.26 20.83 0.74
C GLU A 273 14.33 19.98 -0.53
N THR A 274 13.26 19.22 -0.87
CA THR A 274 13.24 18.41 -2.10
C THR A 274 12.94 19.21 -3.36
N ALA A 275 12.57 20.49 -3.26
CA ALA A 275 12.22 21.32 -4.41
C ALA A 275 13.36 21.43 -5.43
N LEU A 276 14.57 21.76 -4.98
CA LEU A 276 15.71 21.97 -5.86
C LEU A 276 16.22 20.66 -6.49
N PRO A 277 16.49 19.57 -5.73
CA PRO A 277 16.91 18.30 -6.31
C PRO A 277 15.91 17.76 -7.35
N LEU A 278 14.61 17.85 -7.06
CA LEU A 278 13.54 17.43 -7.96
C LEU A 278 13.53 18.25 -9.26
N THR A 279 13.68 19.56 -9.14
CA THR A 279 13.74 20.48 -10.29
C THR A 279 14.90 20.14 -11.22
N LEU A 280 16.10 19.97 -10.66
CA LEU A 280 17.30 19.61 -11.42
C LEU A 280 17.17 18.24 -12.10
N LEU A 281 16.61 17.27 -11.40
CA LEU A 281 16.39 15.93 -11.93
C LEU A 281 15.45 15.95 -13.15
N LEU A 282 14.34 16.69 -13.06
CA LEU A 282 13.38 16.83 -14.15
C LEU A 282 13.96 17.60 -15.34
N HIS A 283 14.70 18.67 -15.07
CA HIS A 283 15.47 19.39 -16.08
C HIS A 283 16.43 18.46 -16.82
N ASP A 284 17.21 17.67 -16.09
CA ASP A 284 18.17 16.74 -16.67
C ASP A 284 17.51 15.66 -17.51
N ALA A 285 16.36 15.13 -17.08
CA ALA A 285 15.61 14.14 -17.85
C ALA A 285 15.11 14.71 -19.19
N VAL A 286 14.64 15.96 -19.20
CA VAL A 286 14.26 16.67 -20.44
C VAL A 286 15.48 16.91 -21.33
N SER A 287 16.59 17.41 -20.76
CA SER A 287 17.84 17.67 -21.48
C SER A 287 18.40 16.40 -22.13
N VAL A 288 18.45 15.28 -21.41
CA VAL A 288 18.96 14.00 -21.91
C VAL A 288 18.15 13.48 -23.09
N ARG A 289 16.81 13.57 -23.04
CA ARG A 289 15.95 13.17 -24.18
C ARG A 289 16.15 14.07 -25.40
N ALA A 290 16.52 15.33 -25.20
CA ALA A 290 16.87 16.26 -26.26
C ALA A 290 18.29 16.02 -26.82
N GLY A 291 19.03 15.02 -26.33
CA GLY A 291 20.41 14.73 -26.72
C GLY A 291 21.47 15.54 -25.96
N GLY A 292 21.05 16.27 -24.92
CA GLY A 292 21.93 17.04 -24.05
C GLY A 292 22.60 16.21 -22.94
N ALA A 293 23.36 16.89 -22.09
CA ALA A 293 23.92 16.31 -20.88
C ALA A 293 22.88 16.29 -19.74
N GLY A 294 23.05 15.38 -18.79
CA GLY A 294 22.27 15.31 -17.56
C GLY A 294 22.91 14.36 -16.57
N ALA A 295 22.65 14.59 -15.29
CA ALA A 295 23.13 13.75 -14.21
C ALA A 295 22.47 12.37 -14.21
N MET A 296 23.08 11.45 -13.47
CA MET A 296 22.62 10.06 -13.41
C MET A 296 21.14 9.90 -13.01
N PRO A 297 20.61 10.61 -11.98
CA PRO A 297 19.19 10.52 -11.62
C PRO A 297 18.24 10.95 -12.77
N GLY A 298 18.58 12.01 -13.51
CA GLY A 298 17.80 12.45 -14.67
C GLY A 298 17.84 11.45 -15.82
N ARG A 299 18.99 10.81 -16.05
CA ARG A 299 19.11 9.71 -17.03
C ARG A 299 18.28 8.49 -16.63
N CYS A 300 18.23 8.15 -15.33
CA CYS A 300 17.37 7.09 -14.82
C CYS A 300 15.89 7.39 -15.09
N LEU A 301 15.43 8.60 -14.75
CA LEU A 301 14.06 9.03 -15.02
C LEU A 301 13.73 8.92 -16.51
N ALA A 302 14.57 9.49 -17.39
CA ALA A 302 14.35 9.43 -18.82
C ALA A 302 14.28 7.99 -19.35
N LEU A 303 15.18 7.11 -18.89
CA LEU A 303 15.19 5.71 -19.32
C LEU A 303 13.90 4.98 -18.91
N VAL A 304 13.47 5.15 -17.65
CA VAL A 304 12.25 4.50 -17.14
C VAL A 304 11.01 5.05 -17.84
N GLU A 305 10.95 6.35 -18.12
CA GLU A 305 9.85 6.95 -18.90
C GLU A 305 9.74 6.35 -20.30
N GLU A 306 10.85 6.19 -21.02
CA GLU A 306 10.85 5.56 -22.35
C GLU A 306 10.46 4.08 -22.29
N TYR A 307 10.96 3.35 -21.29
CA TYR A 307 10.57 1.95 -21.09
C TYR A 307 9.06 1.83 -20.84
N VAL A 308 8.50 2.64 -19.94
CA VAL A 308 7.07 2.65 -19.65
C VAL A 308 6.27 3.05 -20.89
N ALA A 309 6.69 4.11 -21.59
CA ALA A 309 6.01 4.56 -22.80
C ALA A 309 5.96 3.47 -23.88
N ALA A 310 7.05 2.73 -24.10
CA ALA A 310 7.10 1.63 -25.07
C ALA A 310 6.25 0.41 -24.68
N CYS A 311 5.95 0.24 -23.38
CA CYS A 311 5.06 -0.82 -22.89
C CYS A 311 3.58 -0.42 -22.95
N LEU A 312 3.24 0.82 -23.30
CA LEU A 312 1.88 1.34 -23.30
C LEU A 312 1.32 1.39 -24.72
N PHE A 313 0.01 1.13 -24.84
CA PHE A 313 -0.72 1.41 -26.07
C PHE A 313 -0.81 2.92 -26.27
N ALA A 314 -0.58 3.36 -27.50
CA ALA A 314 -0.79 4.74 -27.93
C ALA A 314 -1.44 4.71 -29.31
N GLU A 315 -2.16 5.78 -29.68
CA GLU A 315 -2.75 5.86 -31.02
C GLU A 315 -1.69 5.58 -32.11
N GLY A 316 -1.97 4.59 -32.95
CA GLY A 316 -1.08 4.15 -34.04
C GLY A 316 0.10 3.26 -33.61
N HIS A 317 0.23 2.87 -32.34
CA HIS A 317 1.32 2.04 -31.83
C HIS A 317 0.82 0.94 -30.89
N GLU A 318 1.02 -0.32 -31.28
CA GLU A 318 0.74 -1.47 -30.41
C GLU A 318 1.69 -1.49 -29.21
N ALA A 319 1.13 -1.80 -28.03
CA ALA A 319 1.91 -2.03 -26.82
C ALA A 319 2.92 -3.17 -27.06
N ARG A 320 4.16 -3.00 -26.58
CA ARG A 320 5.18 -4.03 -26.65
C ARG A 320 5.28 -4.79 -25.33
N ALA A 321 5.53 -6.09 -25.41
CA ALA A 321 5.83 -6.88 -24.22
C ALA A 321 7.10 -6.34 -23.52
N PRO A 322 7.13 -6.25 -22.18
CA PRO A 322 8.25 -5.74 -21.39
C PRO A 322 9.63 -6.28 -21.82
N ARG A 323 9.72 -7.61 -22.02
CA ARG A 323 10.94 -8.26 -22.48
C ARG A 323 11.40 -7.74 -23.84
N GLY A 324 10.48 -7.59 -24.79
CA GLY A 324 10.79 -7.08 -26.12
C GLY A 324 11.25 -5.62 -26.10
N VAL A 325 10.77 -4.81 -25.15
CA VAL A 325 11.27 -3.44 -24.92
C VAL A 325 12.68 -3.49 -24.37
N LEU A 326 12.95 -4.28 -23.33
CA LEU A 326 14.28 -4.42 -22.74
C LEU A 326 15.33 -4.90 -23.76
N ASP A 327 15.00 -5.90 -24.58
CA ASP A 327 15.89 -6.37 -25.64
C ASP A 327 16.22 -5.26 -26.65
N SER A 328 15.24 -4.42 -26.98
CA SER A 328 15.41 -3.25 -27.84
C SER A 328 16.36 -2.23 -27.21
N LEU A 329 16.17 -1.93 -25.92
CA LEU A 329 17.01 -0.98 -25.18
C LEU A 329 18.46 -1.46 -25.14
N VAL A 330 18.70 -2.72 -24.77
CA VAL A 330 20.04 -3.32 -24.69
C VAL A 330 20.75 -3.33 -26.05
N LYS A 331 20.01 -3.51 -27.15
CA LYS A 331 20.53 -3.43 -28.53
C LYS A 331 20.79 -2.00 -29.02
N GLY A 332 20.63 -0.99 -28.18
CA GLY A 332 20.87 0.42 -28.53
C GLY A 332 19.65 1.15 -29.07
N GLY A 333 18.44 0.72 -28.71
CA GLY A 333 17.19 1.37 -29.12
C GLY A 333 17.03 2.83 -28.65
N LEU A 334 17.86 3.28 -27.70
CA LEU A 334 17.96 4.68 -27.28
C LEU A 334 19.39 5.20 -27.51
N PRO A 335 19.63 6.01 -28.56
CA PRO A 335 20.97 6.49 -28.89
C PRO A 335 21.64 7.32 -27.78
N TRP A 336 20.84 8.03 -26.97
CA TRP A 336 21.30 8.87 -25.88
C TRP A 336 21.55 8.11 -24.57
N ALA A 337 21.06 6.87 -24.46
CA ALA A 337 21.08 6.13 -23.20
C ALA A 337 22.48 5.54 -22.92
N ASP A 338 22.93 5.70 -21.68
CA ASP A 338 24.17 5.07 -21.23
C ASP A 338 24.00 3.54 -21.22
N LYS A 339 24.88 2.83 -21.92
CA LYS A 339 24.82 1.36 -22.04
C LYS A 339 24.91 0.63 -20.70
N ARG A 340 25.67 1.17 -19.73
CA ARG A 340 25.79 0.60 -18.38
C ARG A 340 24.50 0.80 -17.61
N LEU A 341 23.87 1.97 -17.73
CA LEU A 341 22.57 2.23 -17.12
C LEU A 341 21.48 1.32 -17.71
N VAL A 342 21.43 1.18 -19.04
CA VAL A 342 20.50 0.26 -19.71
C VAL A 342 20.73 -1.18 -19.24
N ALA A 343 21.99 -1.62 -19.16
CA ALA A 343 22.31 -2.96 -18.66
C ALA A 343 21.93 -3.15 -17.19
N ALA A 344 22.13 -2.14 -16.33
CA ALA A 344 21.72 -2.16 -14.93
C ALA A 344 20.20 -2.25 -14.81
N PHE A 345 19.45 -1.47 -15.58
CA PHE A 345 17.99 -1.50 -15.61
C PHE A 345 17.45 -2.85 -16.10
N ALA A 346 18.04 -3.41 -17.17
CA ALA A 346 17.68 -4.74 -17.66
C ALA A 346 17.97 -5.83 -16.62
N ARG A 347 19.07 -5.73 -15.87
CA ARG A 347 19.38 -6.67 -14.77
C ARG A 347 18.40 -6.54 -13.61
N TYR A 348 18.00 -5.32 -13.28
CA TYR A 348 16.97 -5.06 -12.25
C TYR A 348 15.63 -5.70 -12.63
N LYS A 349 15.17 -5.50 -13.87
CA LYS A 349 13.92 -6.08 -14.38
C LYS A 349 13.98 -7.59 -14.55
N GLY A 350 15.15 -8.12 -14.89
CA GLY A 350 15.32 -9.53 -15.23
C GLY A 350 14.77 -9.89 -16.62
N PRO A 351 14.99 -11.14 -17.08
CA PRO A 351 14.55 -11.61 -18.40
C PRO A 351 13.03 -11.78 -18.48
N PHE A 352 12.37 -11.94 -17.34
CA PHE A 352 10.91 -12.03 -17.20
C PHE A 352 10.47 -10.99 -16.16
N PRO A 353 10.25 -9.73 -16.57
CA PRO A 353 9.84 -8.67 -15.66
C PRO A 353 8.54 -9.02 -14.93
N LEU A 354 8.42 -8.60 -13.68
CA LEU A 354 7.20 -8.80 -12.89
C LEU A 354 5.98 -8.17 -13.58
N GLY A 355 4.87 -8.89 -13.52
CA GLY A 355 3.62 -8.64 -14.24
C GLY A 355 3.66 -8.96 -15.75
N SER A 356 4.77 -9.48 -16.28
CA SER A 356 4.81 -9.95 -17.67
C SER A 356 3.97 -11.22 -17.84
N LEU A 357 3.31 -11.32 -18.99
CA LEU A 357 2.67 -12.55 -19.43
C LEU A 357 3.70 -13.49 -20.06
N VAL A 358 3.55 -14.77 -19.77
CA VAL A 358 4.40 -15.84 -20.28
C VAL A 358 3.56 -17.06 -20.62
N THR A 359 4.03 -17.89 -21.53
CA THR A 359 3.47 -19.21 -21.78
C THR A 359 4.35 -20.26 -21.12
N ILE A 360 3.76 -21.10 -20.27
CA ILE A 360 4.42 -22.21 -19.58
C ILE A 360 4.00 -23.56 -20.17
N ASP A 361 4.95 -24.49 -20.23
CA ASP A 361 4.75 -25.87 -20.67
C ASP A 361 5.13 -26.84 -19.54
N PRO A 362 4.22 -27.73 -19.10
CA PRO A 362 2.77 -27.68 -19.32
C PRO A 362 2.12 -26.53 -18.52
N GLY A 363 0.99 -25.99 -18.99
CA GLY A 363 0.15 -25.08 -18.18
C GLY A 363 -0.42 -23.84 -18.87
N GLY A 364 0.00 -23.52 -20.10
CA GLY A 364 -0.61 -22.44 -20.88
C GLY A 364 -0.18 -21.05 -20.45
N LEU A 365 -1.10 -20.08 -20.39
CA LEU A 365 -0.79 -18.69 -20.08
C LEU A 365 -0.56 -18.49 -18.58
N ALA A 366 0.42 -17.66 -18.19
CA ALA A 366 0.68 -17.30 -16.80
C ALA A 366 1.22 -15.86 -16.68
N VAL A 367 1.14 -15.29 -15.48
CA VAL A 367 1.70 -13.98 -15.12
C VAL A 367 2.88 -14.18 -14.18
N VAL A 368 3.96 -13.45 -14.40
CA VAL A 368 5.13 -13.43 -13.50
C VAL A 368 4.83 -12.60 -12.25
N VAL A 369 4.83 -13.19 -11.06
CA VAL A 369 4.44 -12.52 -9.81
C VAL A 369 5.56 -12.37 -8.79
N ALA A 370 6.60 -13.21 -8.85
CA ALA A 370 7.79 -13.06 -8.03
C ALA A 370 9.05 -13.57 -8.76
N ALA A 371 10.19 -12.97 -8.45
CA ALA A 371 11.49 -13.34 -9.00
C ALA A 371 12.57 -13.17 -7.93
N VAL A 372 12.68 -14.17 -7.03
CA VAL A 372 13.59 -14.13 -5.89
C VAL A 372 14.96 -14.71 -6.26
N GLY A 373 16.03 -13.95 -6.02
CA GLY A 373 17.41 -14.39 -6.31
C GLY A 373 17.75 -14.44 -7.81
N GLU A 374 18.99 -14.84 -8.14
CA GLU A 374 19.41 -14.98 -9.54
C GLU A 374 18.68 -16.11 -10.28
N GLU A 375 18.44 -17.23 -9.59
CA GLU A 375 17.75 -18.38 -10.15
C GLU A 375 16.26 -18.08 -10.38
N GLY A 376 15.59 -17.44 -9.42
CA GLY A 376 14.20 -17.00 -9.59
C GLY A 376 14.03 -15.92 -10.67
N ARG A 377 15.06 -15.15 -11.02
CA ARG A 377 14.99 -14.28 -12.21
C ARG A 377 14.94 -15.06 -13.52
N ARG A 378 15.51 -16.27 -13.56
CA ARG A 378 15.47 -17.16 -14.74
C ARG A 378 14.27 -18.11 -14.72
N ARG A 379 13.86 -18.52 -13.52
CA ARG A 379 12.73 -19.43 -13.24
C ARG A 379 11.81 -18.79 -12.20
N PRO A 380 11.01 -17.78 -12.59
CA PRO A 380 10.21 -17.00 -11.64
C PRO A 380 9.03 -17.79 -11.08
N THR A 381 8.44 -17.27 -10.00
CA THR A 381 7.11 -17.67 -9.55
C THR A 381 6.08 -17.05 -10.49
N VAL A 382 5.21 -17.89 -11.03
CA VAL A 382 4.16 -17.49 -11.97
C VAL A 382 2.79 -17.85 -11.44
N VAL A 383 1.76 -17.10 -11.80
CA VAL A 383 0.35 -17.43 -11.55
C VAL A 383 -0.26 -17.87 -12.87
N PRO A 384 -0.59 -19.16 -13.05
CA PRO A 384 -1.27 -19.63 -14.24
C PRO A 384 -2.65 -19.00 -14.38
N ILE A 385 -3.06 -18.72 -15.62
CA ILE A 385 -4.39 -18.22 -15.97
C ILE A 385 -5.13 -19.39 -16.63
N GLY A 386 -6.23 -19.80 -16.01
CA GLY A 386 -7.10 -20.84 -16.55
C GLY A 386 -7.81 -20.38 -17.84
N PRO A 387 -8.40 -21.31 -18.61
CA PRO A 387 -9.19 -20.98 -19.80
C PRO A 387 -10.42 -20.13 -19.49
N ASP A 388 -10.86 -20.13 -18.23
CA ASP A 388 -11.90 -19.27 -17.67
C ASP A 388 -11.41 -17.85 -17.33
N GLY A 389 -10.14 -17.53 -17.62
CA GLY A 389 -9.51 -16.26 -17.31
C GLY A 389 -9.15 -16.08 -15.83
N ARG A 390 -9.40 -17.08 -14.98
CA ARG A 390 -9.17 -17.01 -13.54
C ARG A 390 -7.73 -17.38 -13.18
N ALA A 391 -7.19 -16.65 -12.22
CA ALA A 391 -5.91 -16.96 -11.61
C ALA A 391 -5.95 -18.31 -10.87
N ARG A 392 -4.87 -19.09 -10.99
CA ARG A 392 -4.67 -20.36 -10.27
C ARG A 392 -3.63 -20.18 -9.16
N GLU A 393 -3.34 -21.25 -8.42
CA GLU A 393 -2.30 -21.21 -7.39
C GLU A 393 -0.94 -20.84 -8.00
N PRO A 394 -0.14 -19.99 -7.31
CA PRO A 394 1.20 -19.66 -7.76
C PRO A 394 2.08 -20.90 -7.88
N VAL A 395 2.86 -20.95 -8.95
CA VAL A 395 3.80 -22.02 -9.29
C VAL A 395 5.20 -21.46 -9.25
N ASP A 396 6.05 -22.00 -8.37
CA ASP A 396 7.48 -21.69 -8.37
C ASP A 396 8.20 -22.54 -9.42
N LEU A 397 8.55 -21.92 -10.55
CA LEU A 397 9.24 -22.61 -11.63
C LEU A 397 10.64 -23.08 -11.21
N ALA A 398 11.26 -22.51 -10.18
CA ALA A 398 12.54 -23.02 -9.68
C ALA A 398 12.39 -24.37 -8.96
N ALA A 399 11.26 -24.55 -8.26
CA ALA A 399 10.93 -25.80 -7.57
C ALA A 399 10.35 -26.89 -8.50
N GLU A 400 9.81 -26.51 -9.66
CA GLU A 400 9.22 -27.43 -10.64
C GLU A 400 10.07 -27.50 -11.94
N PRO A 401 11.09 -28.38 -12.01
CA PRO A 401 12.03 -28.43 -13.13
C PRO A 401 11.37 -28.71 -14.48
N ASP A 402 10.30 -29.50 -14.49
CA ASP A 402 9.56 -29.92 -15.68
C ASP A 402 8.73 -28.81 -16.33
N ARG A 403 8.41 -27.75 -15.57
CA ARG A 403 7.70 -26.58 -16.09
C ARG A 403 8.69 -25.54 -16.56
N ARG A 404 8.53 -25.07 -17.80
CA ARG A 404 9.38 -24.02 -18.37
C ARG A 404 8.60 -22.98 -19.15
N ILE A 405 9.13 -21.76 -19.16
CA ILE A 405 8.61 -20.70 -20.02
C ILE A 405 9.04 -20.99 -21.47
N VAL A 406 8.05 -21.19 -22.35
CA VAL A 406 8.26 -21.49 -23.77
C VAL A 406 8.03 -20.28 -24.67
N GLY A 407 7.39 -19.22 -24.15
CA GLY A 407 7.10 -18.03 -24.94
C GLY A 407 6.65 -16.83 -24.11
N VAL A 408 6.60 -15.67 -24.76
CA VAL A 408 6.00 -14.43 -24.27
C VAL A 408 4.94 -14.04 -25.31
N PRO A 409 3.64 -14.13 -25.00
CA PRO A 409 2.59 -13.80 -25.95
C PRO A 409 2.63 -12.31 -26.31
N LYS A 410 2.08 -11.95 -27.46
CA LYS A 410 1.90 -10.53 -27.78
C LYS A 410 0.84 -9.94 -26.85
N PRO A 411 0.97 -8.66 -26.47
CA PRO A 411 -0.05 -8.03 -25.63
C PRO A 411 -1.46 -8.11 -26.25
N SER A 412 -1.59 -7.98 -27.57
CA SER A 412 -2.87 -8.11 -28.29
C SER A 412 -3.51 -9.51 -28.24
N GLU A 413 -2.72 -10.55 -27.96
CA GLU A 413 -3.19 -11.94 -27.86
C GLU A 413 -3.71 -12.28 -26.45
N ALA A 414 -3.39 -11.46 -25.45
CA ALA A 414 -3.71 -11.72 -24.07
C ALA A 414 -4.87 -10.85 -23.58
N ARG A 415 -6.09 -11.27 -23.93
CA ARG A 415 -7.31 -10.69 -23.35
C ARG A 415 -7.54 -11.32 -21.97
N PHE A 416 -7.13 -10.64 -20.92
CA PHE A 416 -7.46 -11.03 -19.55
C PHE A 416 -7.79 -9.77 -18.75
N SER A 417 -8.76 -9.85 -17.84
CA SER A 417 -9.07 -8.74 -16.96
C SER A 417 -8.12 -8.76 -15.75
N PRO A 418 -7.35 -7.69 -15.50
CA PRO A 418 -6.49 -7.58 -14.32
C PRO A 418 -7.23 -7.78 -12.99
N ALA A 419 -8.53 -7.45 -12.95
CA ALA A 419 -9.38 -7.63 -11.78
C ALA A 419 -9.42 -9.09 -11.30
N LEU A 420 -9.24 -10.06 -12.21
CA LEU A 420 -9.29 -11.49 -11.91
C LEU A 420 -8.06 -12.02 -11.17
N LEU A 421 -6.95 -11.25 -11.14
CA LEU A 421 -5.75 -11.60 -10.37
C LEU A 421 -5.81 -11.06 -8.93
N LEU A 422 -6.66 -10.07 -8.68
CA LEU A 422 -6.81 -9.42 -7.38
C LEU A 422 -8.02 -9.96 -6.58
N SER A 423 -9.00 -10.55 -7.25
CA SER A 423 -10.12 -11.25 -6.60
C SER A 423 -9.71 -12.68 -6.19
N ARG A 424 -9.02 -12.83 -5.06
CA ARG A 424 -8.78 -14.15 -4.44
C ARG A 424 -10.02 -14.77 -3.79
N GLU A 425 -11.12 -14.02 -3.72
CA GLU A 425 -12.37 -14.46 -3.11
C GLU A 425 -13.48 -14.52 -4.18
N ALA A 426 -13.92 -15.74 -4.48
CA ALA A 426 -15.26 -16.06 -4.96
C ALA A 426 -15.74 -17.28 -4.18
#